data_AF-A0A353NFI5-F1
#
_entry.id   AF-A0A353NFI5-F1
#
_cell.length_a   1.000
_cell.length_b   1.000
_cell.length_c   1.000
_cell.angle_alpha   90.00
_cell.angle_beta   90.00
_cell.angle_gamma   90.00
#
_symmetry.space_group_name_H-M   'P 1'
#
loop_
_entity.id
_entity.type
_entity.pdbx_description
1 polymer ?
#
loop_
_entity_poly.entity_id
_entity_poly.type
_entity_poly.pdbx_seq_one_letter_code
_entity_poly.pdbx_strand_id
1 'polypeptide(L)'
;IGEDPVLRDIKMIAEAWDAAGLYQVGSFSTDPRWAEWNGRFRDDVRAFMIGGENTVTTLATRIAGSSDLYQVSGRGPLSSINFLTSHDGFTLYDLVSYDRKNNLENGEDNRDGDNHNLSWNSGREGETKDPAVNRLRFRRMKSFAAVLLLSQGVPMILAGDEFGRSQGGNNNAWCQDNATSWLDWSLLETNREFFRFFQHCIALRKKHRVLRRSEFFTATGSAEDNPPEISWQYLSPGEPNWERNCHGLAFFLRAEDPDSPGDFFVMLNNDREQTLHFTAVSLDGHGKSWRRIIDTTAQSPFDFLSPEEAFPIAEGEKIAVAPFGCIVLQSVPSLIQLPENRPAEKRKTLAGQLSYATLES
;
A
#
# COMPACT_ATOMS: atom_id res chain seq x y z
N ILE A 1 2.47 32.68 12.91
CA ILE A 1 1.75 31.69 12.08
C ILE A 1 0.96 30.72 12.96
N GLY A 2 1.58 29.95 13.86
CA GLY A 2 0.86 28.97 14.72
C GLY A 2 -0.21 29.60 15.63
N GLU A 3 -0.01 30.83 16.10
CA GLU A 3 -0.93 31.49 17.03
C GLU A 3 -1.87 32.52 16.38
N ASP A 4 -1.80 32.70 15.05
CA ASP A 4 -2.60 33.70 14.35
C ASP A 4 -4.09 33.28 14.33
N PRO A 5 -5.03 34.08 14.90
CA PRO A 5 -6.45 33.74 14.94
C PRO A 5 -7.09 33.56 13.56
N VAL A 6 -6.60 34.28 12.53
CA VAL A 6 -7.10 34.18 11.15
C VAL A 6 -6.77 32.81 10.55
N LEU A 7 -5.65 32.22 10.97
CA LEU A 7 -5.18 30.94 10.44
C LEU A 7 -5.66 29.73 11.26
N ARG A 8 -6.43 29.92 12.33
CA ARG A 8 -6.69 28.87 13.34
C ARG A 8 -7.28 27.57 12.79
N ASP A 9 -8.15 27.67 11.78
CA ASP A 9 -8.88 26.53 11.19
C ASP A 9 -8.31 26.11 9.82
N ILE A 10 -7.14 26.66 9.45
CA ILE A 10 -6.45 26.32 8.20
C ILE A 10 -5.52 25.13 8.43
N LYS A 11 -5.52 24.20 7.47
CA LYS A 11 -4.59 23.06 7.45
C LYS A 11 -3.21 23.55 7.06
N MET A 12 -2.21 23.25 7.88
CA MET A 12 -0.83 23.64 7.65
C MET A 12 -0.01 22.38 7.33
N ILE A 13 0.68 22.39 6.20
CA ILE A 13 1.53 21.29 5.75
C ILE A 13 2.90 21.87 5.43
N ALA A 14 3.97 21.27 5.96
CA ALA A 14 5.33 21.68 5.73
C ALA A 14 6.12 20.65 4.90
N GLU A 15 6.93 21.16 3.98
CA GLU A 15 8.13 20.47 3.51
C GLU A 15 9.24 20.80 4.52
N ALA A 16 9.51 19.88 5.45
CA ALA A 16 10.30 20.16 6.64
C ALA A 16 11.82 19.98 6.40
N TRP A 17 12.34 20.46 5.27
CA TRP A 17 13.76 20.45 4.95
C TRP A 17 14.13 21.60 3.99
N ASP A 18 15.43 21.84 3.81
CA ASP A 18 15.92 22.82 2.84
C ASP A 18 17.11 22.30 2.02
N ALA A 19 17.43 23.02 0.95
CA ALA A 19 18.55 22.71 0.06
C ALA A 19 19.94 22.89 0.71
N ALA A 20 20.04 23.54 1.86
CA ALA A 20 21.29 23.70 2.61
C ALA A 20 21.59 22.49 3.52
N GLY A 21 20.68 21.51 3.59
CA GLY A 21 20.84 20.26 4.32
C GLY A 21 20.13 20.24 5.67
N LEU A 22 19.32 21.26 6.01
CA LEU A 22 18.46 21.19 7.18
C LEU A 22 17.39 20.11 6.96
N TYR A 23 17.23 19.21 7.93
CA TYR A 23 16.20 18.17 7.90
C TYR A 23 15.46 18.12 9.23
N GLN A 24 14.20 18.55 9.22
CA GLN A 24 13.36 18.75 10.40
C GLN A 24 12.11 17.86 10.42
N VAL A 25 12.00 16.85 9.55
CA VAL A 25 10.87 15.90 9.61
C VAL A 25 10.77 15.27 11.01
N GLY A 26 9.59 15.36 11.63
CA GLY A 26 9.31 14.97 13.01
C GLY A 26 9.58 16.06 14.06
N SER A 27 10.31 17.11 13.71
CA SER A 27 10.79 18.16 14.63
C SER A 27 10.53 19.60 14.17
N PHE A 28 9.84 19.81 13.04
CA PHE A 28 9.54 21.13 12.47
C PHE A 28 8.75 22.02 13.44
N SER A 29 7.73 21.44 14.08
CA SER A 29 6.93 22.12 15.08
C SER A 29 6.40 21.13 16.12
N THR A 30 6.25 21.59 17.36
CA THR A 30 5.51 20.88 18.41
C THR A 30 4.01 21.18 18.36
N ASP A 31 3.57 22.15 17.54
CA ASP A 31 2.16 22.46 17.36
C ASP A 31 1.49 21.35 16.51
N PRO A 32 0.48 20.64 17.05
CA PRO A 32 -0.19 19.53 16.37
C PRO A 32 -0.97 19.95 15.12
N ARG A 33 -1.10 21.25 14.84
CA ARG A 33 -1.72 21.76 13.61
C ARG A 33 -0.87 21.57 12.37
N TRP A 34 0.44 21.37 12.53
CA TRP A 34 1.35 21.13 11.41
C TRP A 34 1.41 19.64 11.08
N ALA A 35 1.02 19.33 9.86
CA ALA A 35 1.42 18.09 9.20
C ALA A 35 2.68 18.33 8.37
N GLU A 36 3.41 17.27 8.08
CA GLU A 36 4.69 17.31 7.39
C GLU A 36 4.70 16.27 6.26
N TRP A 37 5.28 16.64 5.12
CA TRP A 37 5.61 15.65 4.09
C TRP A 37 6.59 14.64 4.69
N ASN A 38 6.14 13.39 4.83
CA ASN A 38 6.94 12.36 5.45
C ASN A 38 7.89 11.72 4.43
N GLY A 39 9.04 12.37 4.22
CA GLY A 39 10.11 11.84 3.36
C GLY A 39 10.62 10.46 3.80
N ARG A 40 10.58 10.14 5.11
CA ARG A 40 10.94 8.80 5.58
C ARG A 40 9.93 7.74 5.17
N PHE A 41 8.64 8.06 5.14
CA PHE A 41 7.61 7.16 4.61
C PHE A 41 7.91 6.83 3.15
N ARG A 42 8.17 7.85 2.33
CA ARG A 42 8.54 7.70 0.92
C ARG A 42 9.74 6.75 0.78
N ASP A 43 10.84 7.04 1.48
CA ASP A 43 12.11 6.35 1.29
C ASP A 43 12.05 4.92 1.83
N ASP A 44 11.50 4.69 3.04
CA ASP A 44 11.44 3.36 3.64
C ASP A 44 10.50 2.42 2.87
N VAL A 45 9.35 2.94 2.40
CA VAL A 45 8.43 2.14 1.58
C VAL A 45 9.09 1.82 0.23
N ARG A 46 9.73 2.79 -0.43
CA ARG A 46 10.45 2.54 -1.68
C ARG A 46 11.58 1.53 -1.49
N ALA A 47 12.37 1.66 -0.43
CA ALA A 47 13.46 0.74 -0.10
C ALA A 47 12.96 -0.70 0.11
N PHE A 48 11.85 -0.89 0.85
CA PHE A 48 11.21 -2.20 0.95
C PHE A 48 10.78 -2.69 -0.43
N MET A 49 10.12 -1.84 -1.22
CA MET A 49 9.49 -2.20 -2.50
C MET A 49 10.46 -2.49 -3.66
N ILE A 50 11.75 -2.19 -3.50
CA ILE A 50 12.83 -2.62 -4.40
C ILE A 50 13.55 -3.88 -3.92
N GLY A 51 13.18 -4.44 -2.77
CA GLY A 51 13.78 -5.64 -2.18
C GLY A 51 15.04 -5.33 -1.37
N GLY A 52 15.11 -4.13 -0.77
CA GLY A 52 16.23 -3.74 0.08
C GLY A 52 16.28 -4.54 1.39
N GLU A 53 17.48 -4.75 1.90
CA GLU A 53 17.71 -5.36 3.21
C GLU A 53 17.35 -4.41 4.36
N ASN A 54 16.97 -4.98 5.51
CA ASN A 54 16.71 -4.26 6.76
C ASN A 54 15.56 -3.24 6.66
N THR A 55 14.55 -3.57 5.86
CA THR A 55 13.43 -2.67 5.53
C THR A 55 12.13 -3.02 6.24
N VAL A 56 11.98 -4.24 6.77
CA VAL A 56 10.70 -4.71 7.37
C VAL A 56 10.33 -3.90 8.62
N THR A 57 11.29 -3.63 9.51
CA THR A 57 11.05 -2.86 10.75
C THR A 57 10.66 -1.42 10.45
N THR A 58 11.34 -0.77 9.51
CA THR A 58 11.01 0.61 9.13
C THR A 58 9.67 0.66 8.42
N LEU A 59 9.38 -0.28 7.50
CA LEU A 59 8.08 -0.43 6.86
C LEU A 59 6.94 -0.57 7.89
N ALA A 60 7.08 -1.46 8.87
CA ALA A 60 6.09 -1.64 9.92
C ALA A 60 5.84 -0.33 10.69
N THR A 61 6.91 0.40 11.00
CA THR A 61 6.83 1.72 11.66
C THR A 61 6.10 2.74 10.78
N ARG A 62 6.35 2.76 9.46
CA ARG A 62 5.66 3.63 8.50
C ARG A 62 4.18 3.29 8.38
N ILE A 63 3.83 2.00 8.27
CA ILE A 63 2.44 1.52 8.23
C ILE A 63 1.67 1.92 9.49
N ALA A 64 2.32 1.86 10.66
CA ALA A 64 1.73 2.24 11.94
C ALA A 64 1.65 3.76 12.19
N GLY A 65 2.01 4.60 11.21
CA GLY A 65 1.83 6.06 11.28
C GLY A 65 3.07 6.83 11.70
N SER A 66 4.25 6.20 11.72
CA SER A 66 5.54 6.84 12.04
C SER A 66 5.61 7.43 13.44
N SER A 67 5.31 6.62 14.45
CA SER A 67 5.34 7.03 15.87
C SER A 67 6.72 7.50 16.34
N ASP A 68 7.78 6.95 15.78
CA ASP A 68 9.17 7.39 16.00
C ASP A 68 9.42 8.86 15.62
N LEU A 69 8.62 9.43 14.70
CA LEU A 69 8.72 10.84 14.32
C LEU A 69 7.81 11.74 15.15
N TYR A 70 6.55 11.34 15.35
CA TYR A 70 5.52 12.26 15.83
C TYR A 70 5.09 12.01 17.28
N GLN A 71 5.20 10.77 17.79
CA GLN A 71 4.67 10.43 19.12
C GLN A 71 5.44 11.15 20.25
N VAL A 72 6.76 11.26 20.12
CA VAL A 72 7.62 11.90 21.14
C VAL A 72 7.29 13.39 21.32
N SER A 73 6.82 14.06 20.25
CA SER A 73 6.40 15.47 20.30
C SER A 73 4.92 15.65 20.69
N GLY A 74 4.24 14.58 21.12
CA GLY A 74 2.82 14.61 21.48
C GLY A 74 1.87 14.72 20.27
N ARG A 75 2.39 14.53 19.06
CA ARG A 75 1.63 14.62 17.82
C ARG A 75 1.12 13.24 17.40
N GLY A 76 -0.03 13.20 16.72
CA GLY A 76 -0.66 11.95 16.25
C GLY A 76 -0.28 11.58 14.80
N PRO A 77 -0.74 10.41 14.30
CA PRO A 77 -0.53 9.96 12.92
C PRO A 77 -0.92 10.98 11.84
N LEU A 78 -1.93 11.83 12.12
CA LEU A 78 -2.39 12.85 11.17
C LEU A 78 -1.35 13.92 10.83
N SER A 79 -0.27 13.99 11.61
CA SER A 79 0.87 14.87 11.32
C SER A 79 1.74 14.35 10.18
N SER A 80 1.54 13.08 9.78
CA SER A 80 2.27 12.44 8.69
C SER A 80 1.49 12.56 7.38
N ILE A 81 1.97 13.38 6.45
CA ILE A 81 1.55 13.29 5.04
C ILE A 81 2.39 12.19 4.38
N ASN A 82 1.80 11.01 4.24
CA ASN A 82 2.43 9.87 3.59
C ASN A 82 2.33 10.04 2.08
N PHE A 83 3.43 9.88 1.38
CA PHE A 83 3.45 9.90 -0.08
C PHE A 83 4.51 8.94 -0.59
N LEU A 84 4.29 8.40 -1.79
CA LEU A 84 5.27 7.56 -2.47
C LEU A 84 6.01 8.33 -3.54
N THR A 85 5.39 9.38 -4.08
CA THR A 85 5.75 10.13 -5.27
C THR A 85 5.16 11.53 -5.14
N SER A 86 5.82 12.50 -5.75
CA SER A 86 5.46 13.92 -5.71
C SER A 86 5.84 14.54 -7.04
N HIS A 87 5.64 15.85 -7.19
CA HIS A 87 6.16 16.57 -8.36
C HIS A 87 7.70 16.51 -8.42
N ASP A 88 8.37 16.41 -7.27
CA ASP A 88 9.79 16.08 -7.18
C ASP A 88 10.04 14.57 -7.32
N GLY A 89 11.00 14.20 -8.16
CA GLY A 89 11.39 12.82 -8.39
C GLY A 89 10.55 12.14 -9.47
N PHE A 90 10.58 10.81 -9.47
CA PHE A 90 9.81 10.01 -10.41
C PHE A 90 8.30 10.00 -10.09
N THR A 91 7.50 9.88 -11.16
CA THR A 91 6.12 9.36 -11.10
C THR A 91 6.10 7.91 -10.61
N LEU A 92 4.93 7.38 -10.25
CA LEU A 92 4.83 5.99 -9.79
C LEU A 92 5.15 5.00 -10.90
N TYR A 93 4.80 5.31 -12.16
CA TYR A 93 5.17 4.47 -13.30
C TYR A 93 6.67 4.49 -13.54
N ASP A 94 7.30 5.67 -13.48
CA ASP A 94 8.75 5.78 -13.70
C ASP A 94 9.56 5.14 -12.58
N LEU A 95 9.07 5.20 -11.34
CA LEU A 95 9.67 4.55 -10.16
C LEU A 95 9.83 3.03 -10.35
N VAL A 96 8.94 2.40 -11.13
CA VAL A 96 8.99 0.96 -11.43
C VAL A 96 9.56 0.65 -12.82
N SER A 97 9.96 1.67 -13.58
CA SER A 97 10.38 1.56 -14.99
C SER A 97 11.78 2.07 -15.27
N TYR A 98 12.39 2.85 -14.38
CA TYR A 98 13.72 3.43 -14.57
C TYR A 98 14.62 3.24 -13.33
N ASP A 99 15.87 2.81 -13.56
CA ASP A 99 16.92 2.78 -12.53
C ASP A 99 17.67 4.12 -12.47
N ARG A 100 17.66 4.90 -13.55
CA ARG A 100 18.40 6.18 -13.64
C ARG A 100 17.52 7.31 -14.16
N LYS A 101 17.76 8.52 -13.66
CA LYS A 101 17.12 9.74 -14.16
C LYS A 101 17.60 10.08 -15.57
N ASN A 102 16.69 10.63 -16.37
CA ASN A 102 16.90 11.11 -17.72
C ASN A 102 16.33 12.54 -17.86
N ASN A 103 17.11 13.49 -17.38
CA ASN A 103 16.77 14.92 -17.30
C ASN A 103 17.52 15.73 -18.38
N LEU A 104 18.05 15.07 -19.43
CA LEU A 104 18.87 15.74 -20.46
C LEU A 104 18.14 16.91 -21.12
N GLU A 105 16.82 16.79 -21.30
CA GLU A 105 15.97 17.84 -21.88
C GLU A 105 15.83 19.08 -20.99
N ASN A 106 16.26 19.03 -19.72
CA ASN A 106 16.24 20.17 -18.81
C ASN A 106 17.40 21.16 -19.07
N GLY A 107 18.42 20.76 -19.83
CA GLY A 107 19.53 21.63 -20.22
C GLY A 107 20.65 21.80 -19.17
N GLU A 108 20.67 20.97 -18.12
CA GLU A 108 21.68 21.00 -17.06
C GLU A 108 22.67 19.81 -17.12
N ASP A 109 22.81 19.19 -18.29
CA ASP A 109 23.66 18.00 -18.53
C ASP A 109 23.33 16.83 -17.59
N ASN A 110 22.04 16.61 -17.30
CA ASN A 110 21.53 15.59 -16.38
C ASN A 110 22.03 15.74 -14.92
N ARG A 111 22.54 16.91 -14.54
CA ARG A 111 23.05 17.16 -13.17
C ARG A 111 21.93 17.43 -12.18
N ASP A 112 20.83 18.02 -12.63
CA ASP A 112 19.65 18.39 -11.85
C ASP A 112 18.81 17.17 -11.45
N GLY A 113 18.02 17.28 -10.38
CA GLY A 113 17.21 16.18 -9.84
C GLY A 113 17.96 15.16 -8.97
N ASP A 114 17.23 14.34 -8.23
CA ASP A 114 17.80 13.39 -7.27
C ASP A 114 18.47 12.19 -7.97
N ASN A 115 19.65 11.79 -7.51
CA ASN A 115 20.35 10.60 -8.01
C ASN A 115 19.93 9.32 -7.27
N HIS A 116 19.36 9.42 -6.06
CA HIS A 116 18.99 8.30 -5.21
C HIS A 116 17.47 8.10 -5.12
N ASN A 117 16.88 7.66 -6.23
CA ASN A 117 15.42 7.59 -6.36
C ASN A 117 14.76 6.41 -5.61
N LEU A 118 15.55 5.42 -5.16
CA LEU A 118 15.06 4.14 -4.64
C LEU A 118 14.05 3.47 -5.60
N SER A 119 14.39 3.50 -6.89
CA SER A 119 13.62 2.93 -7.99
C SER A 119 14.17 1.57 -8.42
N TRP A 120 13.35 0.81 -9.17
CA TRP A 120 13.83 -0.37 -9.89
C TRP A 120 13.02 -0.55 -11.17
N ASN A 121 13.68 -0.68 -12.32
CA ASN A 121 13.06 -0.73 -13.64
C ASN A 121 12.25 -2.00 -13.96
N SER A 122 12.14 -2.93 -13.00
CA SER A 122 11.45 -4.21 -13.15
C SER A 122 12.08 -5.14 -14.21
N GLY A 123 13.39 -4.99 -14.48
CA GLY A 123 14.19 -5.84 -15.36
C GLY A 123 14.46 -5.28 -16.76
N ARG A 124 13.85 -4.14 -17.12
CA ARG A 124 14.06 -3.42 -18.38
C ARG A 124 13.97 -1.92 -18.15
N GLU A 125 14.96 -1.16 -18.61
CA GLU A 125 14.94 0.31 -18.50
C GLU A 125 13.93 0.92 -19.49
N GLY A 126 13.04 1.77 -19.00
CA GLY A 126 12.09 2.54 -19.79
C GLY A 126 10.98 1.74 -20.45
N GLU A 127 10.39 2.31 -21.51
CA GLU A 127 9.29 1.70 -22.25
C GLU A 127 9.66 0.33 -22.85
N THR A 128 8.73 -0.63 -22.77
CA THR A 128 8.96 -1.98 -23.29
C THR A 128 7.67 -2.61 -23.82
N LYS A 129 7.82 -3.46 -24.84
CA LYS A 129 6.73 -4.29 -25.39
C LYS A 129 6.63 -5.66 -24.70
N ASP A 130 7.52 -5.96 -23.75
CA ASP A 130 7.47 -7.22 -23.01
C ASP A 130 6.26 -7.23 -22.06
N PRO A 131 5.25 -8.07 -22.33
CA PRO A 131 4.03 -8.07 -21.53
C PRO A 131 4.27 -8.61 -20.11
N ALA A 132 5.31 -9.41 -19.87
CA ALA A 132 5.63 -9.91 -18.53
C ALA A 132 6.17 -8.77 -17.64
N VAL A 133 7.07 -7.94 -18.18
CA VAL A 133 7.60 -6.76 -17.47
C VAL A 133 6.48 -5.76 -17.18
N ASN A 134 5.63 -5.47 -18.16
CA ASN A 134 4.52 -4.52 -17.96
C ASN A 134 3.52 -5.03 -16.90
N ARG A 135 3.17 -6.33 -16.90
CA ARG A 135 2.35 -6.92 -15.84
C ARG A 135 3.00 -6.79 -14.46
N LEU A 136 4.31 -7.00 -14.37
CA LEU A 136 5.05 -6.82 -13.11
C LEU A 136 5.01 -5.35 -12.65
N ARG A 137 5.21 -4.38 -13.54
CA ARG A 137 5.13 -2.95 -13.22
C ARG A 137 3.78 -2.58 -12.62
N PHE A 138 2.68 -2.93 -13.29
CA PHE A 138 1.34 -2.64 -12.77
C PHE A 138 1.05 -3.37 -11.45
N ARG A 139 1.51 -4.62 -11.27
CA ARG A 139 1.43 -5.31 -9.97
C ARG A 139 2.14 -4.53 -8.88
N ARG A 140 3.39 -4.10 -9.13
CA ARG A 140 4.19 -3.30 -8.17
C ARG A 140 3.49 -2.00 -7.81
N MET A 141 2.96 -1.28 -8.81
CA MET A 141 2.22 -0.04 -8.57
C MET A 141 0.95 -0.26 -7.74
N LYS A 142 0.21 -1.36 -7.97
CA LYS A 142 -0.94 -1.74 -7.13
C LYS A 142 -0.51 -2.03 -5.69
N SER A 143 0.60 -2.76 -5.49
CA SER A 143 1.15 -3.05 -4.17
C SER A 143 1.60 -1.77 -3.44
N PHE A 144 2.23 -0.82 -4.16
CA PHE A 144 2.54 0.52 -3.65
C PHE A 144 1.28 1.26 -3.20
N ALA A 145 0.24 1.31 -4.06
CA ALA A 145 -1.02 1.95 -3.75
C ALA A 145 -1.72 1.32 -2.52
N ALA A 146 -1.68 -0.01 -2.39
CA ALA A 146 -2.20 -0.71 -1.22
C ALA A 146 -1.46 -0.31 0.06
N VAL A 147 -0.13 -0.30 0.06
CA VAL A 147 0.67 0.13 1.22
C VAL A 147 0.35 1.59 1.60
N LEU A 148 0.32 2.51 0.65
CA LEU A 148 0.00 3.92 0.90
C LEU A 148 -1.41 4.09 1.49
N LEU A 149 -2.41 3.46 0.88
CA LEU A 149 -3.82 3.67 1.22
C LEU A 149 -4.29 2.85 2.44
N LEU A 150 -3.51 1.87 2.90
CA LEU A 150 -3.77 1.09 4.11
C LEU A 150 -2.93 1.53 5.33
N SER A 151 -1.91 2.37 5.12
CA SER A 151 -1.07 2.90 6.22
C SER A 151 -1.80 3.98 7.05
N GLN A 152 -1.47 4.10 8.33
CA GLN A 152 -1.94 5.21 9.17
C GLN A 152 -1.28 6.53 8.75
N GLY A 153 -1.99 7.65 8.95
CA GLY A 153 -1.59 8.99 8.50
C GLY A 153 -2.47 9.52 7.37
N VAL A 154 -1.99 10.52 6.63
CA VAL A 154 -2.74 11.15 5.54
C VAL A 154 -2.06 10.85 4.20
N PRO A 155 -2.65 10.01 3.32
CA PRO A 155 -2.04 9.71 2.03
C PRO A 155 -2.19 10.87 1.05
N MET A 156 -1.11 11.18 0.34
CA MET A 156 -1.07 12.07 -0.81
C MET A 156 -0.75 11.26 -2.07
N ILE A 157 -1.51 11.50 -3.14
CA ILE A 157 -1.33 10.86 -4.45
C ILE A 157 -0.91 11.94 -5.43
N LEU A 158 0.16 11.69 -6.20
CA LEU A 158 0.57 12.55 -7.30
C LEU A 158 -0.40 12.39 -8.47
N ALA A 159 -0.86 13.51 -9.04
CA ALA A 159 -1.78 13.48 -10.17
C ALA A 159 -1.22 12.69 -11.36
N GLY A 160 -2.00 11.72 -11.83
CA GLY A 160 -1.68 10.85 -12.95
C GLY A 160 -1.06 9.51 -12.57
N ASP A 161 -0.59 9.34 -11.34
CA ASP A 161 -0.09 8.04 -10.88
C ASP A 161 -1.20 6.98 -10.90
N GLU A 162 -2.44 7.37 -10.69
CA GLU A 162 -3.61 6.49 -10.68
C GLU A 162 -3.98 5.91 -12.06
N PHE A 163 -3.38 6.42 -13.14
CA PHE A 163 -3.53 5.86 -14.50
C PHE A 163 -2.19 5.68 -15.22
N GLY A 164 -1.07 5.71 -14.48
CA GLY A 164 0.25 5.38 -15.01
C GLY A 164 0.92 6.47 -15.84
N ARG A 165 0.75 7.74 -15.45
CA ARG A 165 1.52 8.85 -16.01
C ARG A 165 3.02 8.58 -15.91
N SER A 166 3.74 8.91 -16.98
CA SER A 166 5.21 8.85 -17.07
C SER A 166 5.74 10.21 -17.51
N GLN A 167 6.96 10.53 -17.07
CA GLN A 167 7.77 11.66 -17.53
C GLN A 167 8.98 11.15 -18.34
N GLY A 168 8.92 9.92 -18.86
CA GLY A 168 9.99 9.32 -19.66
C GLY A 168 11.30 9.09 -18.90
N GLY A 169 11.22 8.97 -17.57
CA GLY A 169 12.40 8.91 -16.70
C GLY A 169 12.99 10.28 -16.35
N ASN A 170 12.36 11.40 -16.72
CA ASN A 170 12.73 12.71 -16.19
C ASN A 170 12.18 12.84 -14.76
N ASN A 171 13.06 12.90 -13.76
CA ASN A 171 12.66 12.97 -12.35
C ASN A 171 12.66 14.41 -11.79
N ASN A 172 12.77 15.40 -12.66
CA ASN A 172 12.85 16.81 -12.31
C ASN A 172 12.29 17.69 -13.44
N ALA A 173 11.07 17.41 -13.91
CA ALA A 173 10.50 18.06 -15.09
C ALA A 173 10.01 19.51 -14.82
N TRP A 174 10.77 20.29 -14.04
CA TRP A 174 10.40 21.61 -13.56
C TRP A 174 10.27 22.67 -14.67
N CYS A 175 11.05 22.51 -15.75
CA CYS A 175 11.09 23.41 -16.90
C CYS A 175 10.41 22.85 -18.15
N GLN A 176 9.68 21.73 -18.04
CA GLN A 176 9.08 21.02 -19.16
C GLN A 176 7.60 21.39 -19.33
N ASP A 177 7.30 22.54 -19.93
CA ASP A 177 5.93 22.98 -20.31
C ASP A 177 5.44 22.24 -21.58
N ASN A 178 5.41 20.90 -21.55
CA ASN A 178 5.13 20.04 -22.70
C ASN A 178 4.61 18.64 -22.30
N ALA A 179 4.54 17.72 -23.27
CA ALA A 179 4.02 16.36 -23.07
C ALA A 179 4.74 15.56 -21.95
N THR A 180 5.97 15.90 -21.60
CA THR A 180 6.70 15.28 -20.47
C THR A 180 6.04 15.58 -19.13
N SER A 181 5.42 16.75 -18.94
CA SER A 181 4.75 17.09 -17.68
C SER A 181 3.22 17.07 -17.77
N TRP A 182 2.62 17.14 -18.96
CA TRP A 182 1.16 17.13 -19.15
C TRP A 182 0.51 15.83 -18.71
N LEU A 183 -0.73 15.93 -18.22
CA LEU A 183 -1.56 14.76 -17.97
C LEU A 183 -2.08 14.24 -19.31
N ASP A 184 -1.59 13.08 -19.75
CA ASP A 184 -2.14 12.37 -20.89
C ASP A 184 -3.41 11.60 -20.48
N TRP A 185 -4.56 12.20 -20.78
CA TRP A 185 -5.87 11.60 -20.48
C TRP A 185 -6.16 10.32 -21.27
N SER A 186 -5.43 10.05 -22.37
CA SER A 186 -5.60 8.77 -23.09
C SER A 186 -5.12 7.57 -22.27
N LEU A 187 -4.24 7.79 -21.29
CA LEU A 187 -3.81 6.78 -20.33
C LEU A 187 -4.94 6.38 -19.38
N LEU A 188 -5.87 7.27 -19.05
CA LEU A 188 -7.04 6.93 -18.24
C LEU A 188 -7.94 5.93 -18.97
N GLU A 189 -8.13 6.10 -20.28
CA GLU A 189 -8.90 5.16 -21.09
C GLU A 189 -8.17 3.82 -21.24
N THR A 190 -6.86 3.87 -21.50
CA THR A 190 -6.03 2.66 -21.69
C THR A 190 -5.87 1.86 -20.41
N ASN A 191 -5.69 2.54 -19.27
CA ASN A 191 -5.41 1.95 -17.96
C ASN A 191 -6.61 2.06 -17.01
N ARG A 192 -7.84 2.08 -17.56
CA ARG A 192 -9.08 2.26 -16.80
C ARG A 192 -9.26 1.24 -15.67
N GLU A 193 -8.80 0.01 -15.89
CA GLU A 193 -8.80 -1.06 -14.89
C GLU A 193 -7.86 -0.78 -13.70
N PHE A 194 -6.71 -0.16 -13.96
CA PHE A 194 -5.78 0.27 -12.93
C PHE A 194 -6.30 1.49 -12.16
N PHE A 195 -6.93 2.44 -12.86
CA PHE A 195 -7.65 3.55 -12.23
C PHE A 195 -8.77 3.05 -11.30
N ARG A 196 -9.55 2.06 -11.74
CA ARG A 196 -10.56 1.37 -10.92
C ARG A 196 -9.95 0.89 -9.60
N PHE A 197 -8.78 0.27 -9.62
CA PHE A 197 -8.09 -0.21 -8.41
C PHE A 197 -7.86 0.92 -7.40
N PHE A 198 -7.32 2.07 -7.85
CA PHE A 198 -7.14 3.25 -7.00
C PHE A 198 -8.44 3.76 -6.40
N GLN A 199 -9.50 3.87 -7.21
CA GLN A 199 -10.81 4.29 -6.73
C GLN A 199 -11.33 3.38 -5.60
N HIS A 200 -11.16 2.06 -5.74
CA HIS A 200 -11.60 1.09 -4.73
C HIS A 200 -10.75 1.16 -3.46
N CYS A 201 -9.41 1.31 -3.56
CA CYS A 201 -8.56 1.51 -2.39
C CYS A 201 -8.92 2.80 -1.62
N ILE A 202 -9.19 3.90 -2.34
CA ILE A 202 -9.64 5.17 -1.73
C ILE A 202 -11.01 4.99 -1.05
N ALA A 203 -11.95 4.30 -1.70
CA ALA A 203 -13.27 4.02 -1.14
C ALA A 203 -13.18 3.15 0.12
N LEU A 204 -12.33 2.11 0.11
CA LEU A 204 -12.06 1.25 1.26
C LEU A 204 -11.51 2.07 2.43
N ARG A 205 -10.48 2.87 2.21
CA ARG A 205 -9.91 3.75 3.25
C ARG A 205 -10.97 4.69 3.84
N LYS A 206 -11.81 5.30 3.00
CA LYS A 206 -12.88 6.21 3.46
C LYS A 206 -13.92 5.46 4.31
N LYS A 207 -14.32 4.26 3.89
CA LYS A 207 -15.32 3.42 4.56
C LYS A 207 -14.83 2.91 5.93
N HIS A 208 -13.54 2.65 6.10
CA HIS A 208 -12.98 2.03 7.31
C HIS A 208 -12.21 3.02 8.19
N ARG A 209 -12.78 3.38 9.35
CA ARG A 209 -12.16 4.30 10.32
C ARG A 209 -10.81 3.82 10.85
N VAL A 210 -10.64 2.50 10.99
CA VAL A 210 -9.38 1.88 11.44
C VAL A 210 -8.18 2.27 10.56
N LEU A 211 -8.38 2.67 9.31
CA LEU A 211 -7.34 3.12 8.39
C LEU A 211 -7.09 4.65 8.47
N ARG A 212 -7.83 5.38 9.30
CA ARG A 212 -7.83 6.86 9.37
C ARG A 212 -7.79 7.36 10.82
N ARG A 213 -7.00 6.69 11.66
CA ARG A 213 -6.94 7.02 13.10
C ARG A 213 -6.30 8.37 13.35
N SER A 214 -6.78 9.05 14.40
CA SER A 214 -6.18 10.26 14.95
C SER A 214 -5.11 9.97 16.00
N GLU A 215 -5.08 8.76 16.54
CA GLU A 215 -4.18 8.30 17.58
C GLU A 215 -3.40 7.07 17.13
N PHE A 216 -2.18 6.92 17.65
CA PHE A 216 -1.38 5.72 17.44
C PHE A 216 -2.08 4.48 17.98
N PHE A 217 -1.66 3.31 17.51
CA PHE A 217 -2.08 2.06 18.12
C PHE A 217 -1.56 1.98 19.56
N THR A 218 -2.42 1.53 20.47
CA THR A 218 -2.08 1.35 21.87
C THR A 218 -1.19 0.12 22.03
N ALA A 219 -0.13 0.23 22.84
CA ALA A 219 0.60 -0.93 23.30
C ALA A 219 -0.28 -1.63 24.34
N THR A 220 -0.88 -2.75 23.97
CA THR A 220 -1.81 -3.44 24.88
C THR A 220 -1.08 -4.06 26.07
N GLY A 221 -1.71 -3.98 27.25
CA GLY A 221 -1.40 -4.81 28.41
C GLY A 221 -1.67 -6.30 28.14
N SER A 222 -1.49 -7.15 29.16
CA SER A 222 -1.59 -8.62 29.07
C SER A 222 -2.71 -9.10 28.14
N ALA A 223 -2.36 -9.91 27.14
CA ALA A 223 -3.11 -10.24 25.93
C ALA A 223 -4.53 -10.84 26.11
N GLU A 224 -4.98 -11.13 27.33
CA GLU A 224 -6.28 -11.77 27.61
C GLU A 224 -7.44 -10.76 27.71
N ASP A 225 -7.24 -9.57 28.27
CA ASP A 225 -8.32 -8.61 28.51
C ASP A 225 -8.43 -7.50 27.45
N ASN A 226 -7.34 -7.23 26.71
CA ASN A 226 -7.31 -6.19 25.68
C ASN A 226 -6.35 -6.60 24.55
N PRO A 227 -6.85 -7.27 23.49
CA PRO A 227 -5.99 -7.74 22.41
C PRO A 227 -5.45 -6.56 21.58
N PRO A 228 -4.22 -6.66 21.04
CA PRO A 228 -3.60 -5.59 20.27
C PRO A 228 -4.42 -5.20 19.04
N GLU A 229 -4.54 -3.88 18.82
CA GLU A 229 -5.25 -3.29 17.68
C GLU A 229 -4.58 -3.64 16.34
N ILE A 230 -3.24 -3.72 16.34
CA ILE A 230 -2.44 -4.21 15.23
C ILE A 230 -1.47 -5.30 15.74
N SER A 231 -1.36 -6.40 15.01
CA SER A 231 -0.40 -7.47 15.29
C SER A 231 0.44 -7.77 14.06
N TRP A 232 1.76 -7.73 14.20
CA TRP A 232 2.69 -8.07 13.11
C TRP A 232 2.80 -9.59 12.94
N GLN A 233 2.89 -10.02 11.68
CA GLN A 233 2.77 -11.41 11.25
C GLN A 233 3.79 -11.68 10.14
N TYR A 234 4.03 -12.95 9.84
CA TYR A 234 4.78 -13.39 8.67
C TYR A 234 4.11 -14.64 8.08
N LEU A 235 4.87 -15.66 7.67
CA LEU A 235 4.34 -16.86 7.03
C LEU A 235 3.44 -17.70 7.94
N SER A 236 3.74 -17.70 9.24
CA SER A 236 2.95 -18.34 10.29
C SER A 236 2.30 -17.30 11.20
N PRO A 237 1.07 -17.52 11.69
CA PRO A 237 0.43 -16.62 12.63
C PRO A 237 1.23 -16.49 13.93
N GLY A 238 1.39 -15.28 14.42
CA GLY A 238 2.09 -14.95 15.67
C GLY A 238 3.61 -14.89 15.56
N GLU A 239 4.19 -15.14 14.38
CA GLU A 239 5.64 -15.27 14.18
C GLU A 239 6.19 -14.21 13.21
N PRO A 240 6.22 -12.90 13.57
CA PRO A 240 6.81 -11.89 12.69
C PRO A 240 8.31 -12.12 12.49
N ASN A 241 8.83 -11.81 11.30
CA ASN A 241 10.26 -11.91 10.98
C ASN A 241 10.86 -10.52 10.76
N TRP A 242 11.80 -10.13 11.64
CA TRP A 242 12.52 -8.86 11.63
C TRP A 242 13.98 -8.98 11.18
N GLU A 243 14.38 -10.14 10.64
CA GLU A 243 15.73 -10.36 10.16
C GLU A 243 16.06 -9.44 8.97
N ARG A 244 17.35 -9.11 8.83
CA ARG A 244 17.82 -8.13 7.82
C ARG A 244 17.54 -8.57 6.38
N ASN A 245 17.49 -9.86 6.11
CA ASN A 245 17.22 -10.46 4.80
C ASN A 245 15.75 -10.87 4.62
N CYS A 246 14.84 -10.45 5.51
CA CYS A 246 13.42 -10.70 5.35
C CYS A 246 12.83 -9.77 4.30
N HIS A 247 12.07 -10.34 3.34
CA HIS A 247 11.44 -9.60 2.25
C HIS A 247 9.90 -9.68 2.27
N GLY A 248 9.31 -10.21 3.34
CA GLY A 248 7.85 -10.25 3.48
C GLY A 248 7.39 -9.70 4.83
N LEU A 249 6.19 -9.15 4.84
CA LEU A 249 5.54 -8.66 6.05
C LEU A 249 4.04 -8.95 5.96
N ALA A 250 3.46 -9.41 7.05
CA ALA A 250 2.01 -9.44 7.19
C ALA A 250 1.59 -8.70 8.47
N PHE A 251 0.33 -8.27 8.51
CA PHE A 251 -0.25 -7.72 9.73
C PHE A 251 -1.75 -7.99 9.81
N PHE A 252 -2.20 -8.20 11.04
CA PHE A 252 -3.60 -8.28 11.39
C PHE A 252 -4.02 -6.96 12.04
N LEU A 253 -5.07 -6.33 11.51
CA LEU A 253 -5.60 -5.07 11.98
C LEU A 253 -7.07 -5.27 12.41
N ARG A 254 -7.32 -5.11 13.71
CA ARG A 254 -8.66 -5.25 14.28
C ARG A 254 -9.51 -4.03 14.00
N ALA A 255 -10.79 -4.24 13.73
CA ALA A 255 -11.76 -3.16 13.60
C ALA A 255 -11.88 -2.37 14.93
N GLU A 256 -12.14 -1.07 14.85
CA GLU A 256 -12.17 -0.16 16.01
C GLU A 256 -13.39 -0.42 16.92
N ASP A 257 -14.53 -0.81 16.33
CA ASP A 257 -15.78 -1.06 17.02
C ASP A 257 -16.55 -2.26 16.41
N PRO A 258 -17.54 -2.84 17.12
CA PRO A 258 -18.33 -3.96 16.62
C PRO A 258 -19.15 -3.66 15.35
N ASP A 259 -19.48 -2.39 15.12
CA ASP A 259 -20.23 -1.93 13.95
C ASP A 259 -19.33 -1.70 12.72
N SER A 260 -18.01 -1.79 12.90
CA SER A 260 -17.04 -1.62 11.83
C SER A 260 -17.16 -2.74 10.80
N PRO A 261 -16.91 -2.47 9.50
CA PRO A 261 -17.22 -3.43 8.44
C PRO A 261 -16.30 -4.66 8.38
N GLY A 262 -15.39 -4.84 9.34
CA GLY A 262 -14.50 -6.00 9.46
C GLY A 262 -13.06 -5.65 9.82
N ASP A 263 -12.38 -6.65 10.38
CA ASP A 263 -10.91 -6.73 10.56
C ASP A 263 -10.21 -6.94 9.21
N PHE A 264 -8.91 -6.64 9.13
CA PHE A 264 -8.07 -6.84 7.95
C PHE A 264 -6.86 -7.75 8.23
N PHE A 265 -6.49 -8.55 7.24
CA PHE A 265 -5.20 -9.26 7.20
C PHE A 265 -4.48 -8.90 5.91
N VAL A 266 -3.35 -8.22 6.00
CA VAL A 266 -2.58 -7.73 4.85
C VAL A 266 -1.29 -8.52 4.75
N MET A 267 -0.95 -8.98 3.56
CA MET A 267 0.27 -9.73 3.27
C MET A 267 1.03 -9.05 2.13
N LEU A 268 2.31 -8.81 2.34
CA LEU A 268 3.23 -8.19 1.40
C LEU A 268 4.37 -9.17 1.11
N ASN A 269 4.62 -9.44 -0.16
CA ASN A 269 5.79 -10.16 -0.61
C ASN A 269 6.63 -9.23 -1.50
N ASN A 270 7.85 -8.93 -1.07
CA ASN A 270 8.83 -8.19 -1.86
C ASN A 270 10.10 -9.00 -2.15
N ASP A 271 10.02 -10.33 -2.05
CA ASP A 271 11.00 -11.21 -2.66
C ASP A 271 10.95 -11.02 -4.20
N ARG A 272 12.12 -11.09 -4.84
CA ARG A 272 12.24 -10.86 -6.29
C ARG A 272 11.85 -12.07 -7.12
N GLU A 273 11.93 -13.26 -6.55
CA GLU A 273 11.83 -14.53 -7.27
C GLU A 273 10.86 -15.50 -6.60
N GLN A 274 10.82 -15.52 -5.27
CA GLN A 274 10.10 -16.52 -4.50
C GLN A 274 8.65 -16.10 -4.22
N THR A 275 7.75 -17.06 -4.37
CA THR A 275 6.39 -16.94 -3.84
C THR A 275 6.41 -17.26 -2.35
N LEU A 276 5.86 -16.37 -1.54
CA LEU A 276 5.72 -16.57 -0.10
C LEU A 276 4.35 -17.15 0.23
N HIS A 277 4.30 -18.09 1.18
CA HIS A 277 3.07 -18.78 1.57
C HIS A 277 2.67 -18.43 3.00
N PHE A 278 1.72 -17.51 3.11
CA PHE A 278 1.20 -17.01 4.39
C PHE A 278 0.03 -17.86 4.88
N THR A 279 -0.12 -17.97 6.19
CA THR A 279 -1.34 -18.48 6.82
C THR A 279 -1.98 -17.34 7.60
N ALA A 280 -3.26 -17.08 7.35
CA ALA A 280 -3.99 -16.02 8.04
C ALA A 280 -4.25 -16.38 9.52
N VAL A 281 -4.36 -15.37 10.38
CA VAL A 281 -4.77 -15.56 11.79
C VAL A 281 -6.18 -16.16 11.83
N SER A 282 -6.39 -17.16 12.69
CA SER A 282 -7.71 -17.76 12.86
C SER A 282 -8.70 -16.76 13.47
N LEU A 283 -9.91 -16.75 12.94
CA LEU A 283 -11.04 -15.98 13.46
C LEU A 283 -12.05 -16.88 14.18
N ASP A 284 -11.71 -18.14 14.41
CA ASP A 284 -12.59 -19.14 15.00
C ASP A 284 -13.07 -18.73 16.39
N GLY A 285 -14.31 -19.09 16.71
CA GLY A 285 -15.00 -18.66 17.94
C GLY A 285 -15.57 -17.24 17.88
N HIS A 286 -15.22 -16.42 16.87
CA HIS A 286 -15.72 -15.04 16.73
C HIS A 286 -16.82 -14.88 15.66
N GLY A 287 -17.26 -15.98 15.03
CA GLY A 287 -18.36 -15.96 14.05
C GLY A 287 -18.03 -15.17 12.78
N LYS A 288 -16.75 -15.08 12.40
CA LYS A 288 -16.26 -14.37 11.21
C LYS A 288 -15.49 -15.30 10.28
N SER A 289 -15.36 -14.91 9.01
CA SER A 289 -14.58 -15.61 7.99
C SER A 289 -13.83 -14.61 7.12
N TRP A 290 -12.66 -15.01 6.61
CA TRP A 290 -11.83 -14.18 5.74
C TRP A 290 -12.35 -14.17 4.30
N ARG A 291 -12.34 -12.99 3.68
CA ARG A 291 -12.61 -12.76 2.26
C ARG A 291 -11.43 -12.09 1.60
N ARG A 292 -10.92 -12.66 0.49
CA ARG A 292 -9.83 -12.06 -0.29
C ARG A 292 -10.35 -10.90 -1.14
N ILE A 293 -10.22 -9.68 -0.63
CA ILE A 293 -10.73 -8.46 -1.27
C ILE A 293 -9.71 -7.80 -2.20
N ILE A 294 -8.40 -8.00 -1.99
CA ILE A 294 -7.36 -7.48 -2.88
C ILE A 294 -6.39 -8.62 -3.22
N ASP A 295 -6.05 -8.73 -4.50
CA ASP A 295 -4.97 -9.57 -5.02
C ASP A 295 -4.29 -8.84 -6.17
N THR A 296 -3.11 -8.25 -5.92
CA THR A 296 -2.43 -7.43 -6.94
C THR A 296 -1.90 -8.24 -8.13
N THR A 297 -1.94 -9.58 -8.04
CA THR A 297 -1.53 -10.49 -9.12
C THR A 297 -2.67 -10.83 -10.06
N ALA A 298 -3.93 -10.69 -9.62
CA ALA A 298 -5.10 -10.96 -10.42
C ALA A 298 -5.35 -9.85 -11.46
N GLN A 299 -6.04 -10.22 -12.53
CA GLN A 299 -6.56 -9.27 -13.52
C GLN A 299 -7.82 -8.59 -12.99
N SER A 300 -8.11 -7.38 -13.48
CA SER A 300 -9.38 -6.73 -13.15
C SER A 300 -10.56 -7.53 -13.73
N PRO A 301 -11.71 -7.60 -13.04
CA PRO A 301 -12.03 -6.94 -11.77
C PRO A 301 -11.56 -7.68 -10.50
N PHE A 302 -10.98 -8.88 -10.64
CA PHE A 302 -10.64 -9.76 -9.52
C PHE A 302 -9.45 -9.29 -8.66
N ASP A 303 -8.75 -8.26 -9.10
CA ASP A 303 -7.68 -7.60 -8.35
C ASP A 303 -8.18 -6.81 -7.14
N PHE A 304 -9.45 -6.39 -7.18
CA PHE A 304 -10.15 -5.77 -6.06
C PHE A 304 -11.63 -6.14 -6.09
N LEU A 305 -12.12 -6.88 -5.10
CA LEU A 305 -13.53 -7.27 -4.98
C LEU A 305 -14.17 -6.68 -3.73
N SER A 306 -15.49 -6.48 -3.75
CA SER A 306 -16.22 -6.20 -2.52
C SER A 306 -16.20 -7.45 -1.60
N PRO A 307 -16.36 -7.31 -0.28
CA PRO A 307 -16.38 -8.47 0.62
C PRO A 307 -17.46 -9.51 0.28
N GLU A 308 -18.57 -9.07 -0.32
CA GLU A 308 -19.69 -9.91 -0.73
C GLU A 308 -19.39 -10.75 -1.99
N GLU A 309 -18.55 -10.22 -2.88
CA GLU A 309 -18.13 -10.87 -4.13
C GLU A 309 -16.81 -11.65 -3.95
N ALA A 310 -16.05 -11.32 -2.91
CA ALA A 310 -14.73 -11.86 -2.64
C ALA A 310 -14.72 -13.34 -2.25
N PHE A 311 -13.66 -14.03 -2.68
CA PHE A 311 -13.48 -15.46 -2.43
C PHE A 311 -13.25 -15.73 -0.93
N PRO A 312 -13.92 -16.73 -0.33
CA PRO A 312 -13.62 -17.16 1.02
C PRO A 312 -12.21 -17.75 1.08
N ILE A 313 -11.53 -17.54 2.20
CA ILE A 313 -10.30 -18.25 2.56
C ILE A 313 -10.64 -19.28 3.63
N ALA A 314 -10.26 -20.54 3.40
CA ALA A 314 -10.45 -21.60 4.38
C ALA A 314 -9.50 -21.42 5.57
N GLU A 315 -9.92 -21.88 6.75
CA GLU A 315 -9.05 -21.83 7.92
C GLU A 315 -7.77 -22.66 7.70
N GLY A 316 -6.63 -22.11 8.10
CA GLY A 316 -5.32 -22.74 7.92
C GLY A 316 -4.83 -22.80 6.46
N GLU A 317 -5.60 -22.27 5.50
CA GLU A 317 -5.20 -22.23 4.09
C GLU A 317 -3.87 -21.46 3.92
N LYS A 318 -2.98 -22.04 3.11
CA LYS A 318 -1.72 -21.40 2.70
C LYS A 318 -2.00 -20.49 1.51
N ILE A 319 -1.95 -19.19 1.76
CA ILE A 319 -2.17 -18.13 0.77
C ILE A 319 -0.84 -17.83 0.07
N ALA A 320 -0.77 -18.13 -1.21
CA ALA A 320 0.40 -17.85 -2.05
C ALA A 320 0.40 -16.38 -2.48
N VAL A 321 1.42 -15.62 -2.08
CA VAL A 321 1.65 -14.24 -2.51
C VAL A 321 2.86 -14.22 -3.44
N ALA A 322 2.64 -13.95 -4.73
CA ALA A 322 3.71 -13.93 -5.73
C ALA A 322 4.73 -12.80 -5.48
N PRO A 323 5.93 -12.86 -6.10
CA PRO A 323 6.91 -11.77 -6.05
C PRO A 323 6.28 -10.40 -6.32
N PHE A 324 6.63 -9.43 -5.48
CA PHE A 324 6.10 -8.06 -5.45
C PHE A 324 4.57 -7.94 -5.30
N GLY A 325 3.93 -9.01 -4.82
CA GLY A 325 2.50 -9.11 -4.64
C GLY A 325 2.03 -8.55 -3.29
N CYS A 326 0.76 -8.14 -3.26
CA CYS A 326 0.03 -7.80 -2.06
C CYS A 326 -1.33 -8.50 -2.10
N ILE A 327 -1.70 -9.15 -1.00
CA ILE A 327 -3.03 -9.72 -0.80
C ILE A 327 -3.62 -9.11 0.47
N VAL A 328 -4.89 -8.72 0.40
CA VAL A 328 -5.64 -8.21 1.56
C VAL A 328 -6.90 -9.03 1.75
N LEU A 329 -7.06 -9.50 2.97
CA LEU A 329 -8.28 -10.13 3.44
C LEU A 329 -9.07 -9.14 4.30
N GLN A 330 -10.39 -9.20 4.17
CA GLN A 330 -11.32 -8.55 5.08
C GLN A 330 -12.19 -9.61 5.73
N SER A 331 -12.37 -9.51 7.04
CA SER A 331 -13.29 -10.39 7.74
C SER A 331 -14.73 -9.97 7.50
N VAL A 332 -15.62 -10.94 7.34
CA VAL A 332 -17.07 -10.73 7.30
C VAL A 332 -17.75 -11.66 8.30
N PRO A 333 -18.94 -11.32 8.82
CA PRO A 333 -19.73 -12.28 9.58
C PRO A 333 -19.87 -13.57 8.79
N SER A 334 -19.50 -14.69 9.42
CA SER A 334 -19.79 -16.00 8.86
C SER A 334 -21.30 -16.08 8.72
N LEU A 335 -21.78 -16.48 7.54
CA LEU A 335 -23.15 -16.95 7.44
C LEU A 335 -23.27 -18.05 8.48
N ILE A 336 -24.02 -17.80 9.56
CA ILE A 336 -24.41 -18.83 10.52
C ILE A 336 -24.91 -19.97 9.63
N GLN A 337 -24.24 -21.13 9.69
CA GLN A 337 -24.88 -22.35 9.23
C GLN A 337 -26.15 -22.44 10.06
N LEU A 338 -27.28 -21.97 9.50
CA LEU A 338 -28.58 -22.30 10.02
C LEU A 338 -28.57 -23.83 10.15
N PRO A 339 -28.94 -24.40 11.31
CA PRO A 339 -28.90 -25.84 11.52
C PRO A 339 -29.56 -26.52 10.33
N GLU A 340 -28.85 -27.47 9.72
CA GLU A 340 -29.26 -28.19 8.53
C GLU A 340 -30.65 -28.79 8.74
N ASN A 341 -31.66 -28.06 8.30
CA ASN A 341 -33.02 -28.56 8.18
C ASN A 341 -33.69 -27.79 7.05
N ARG A 342 -33.27 -28.10 5.82
CA ARG A 342 -34.10 -27.98 4.61
C ARG A 342 -33.63 -28.97 3.54
N PRO A 343 -34.56 -29.57 2.77
CA PRO A 343 -34.27 -30.77 1.97
C PRO A 343 -33.36 -30.46 0.78
N ALA A 344 -32.55 -31.47 0.44
CA ALA A 344 -31.65 -31.45 -0.69
C ALA A 344 -32.40 -31.30 -2.02
N GLU A 345 -32.33 -30.12 -2.64
CA GLU A 345 -32.45 -29.99 -4.08
C GLU A 345 -31.76 -28.70 -4.55
N LYS A 346 -30.99 -28.82 -5.64
CA LYS A 346 -30.11 -27.82 -6.27
C LYS A 346 -28.67 -27.72 -5.74
N ARG A 347 -27.96 -28.86 -5.72
CA ARG A 347 -26.50 -28.90 -5.95
C ARG A 347 -26.20 -29.56 -7.30
N LYS A 348 -26.51 -28.91 -8.41
CA LYS A 348 -25.98 -29.25 -9.75
C LYS A 348 -26.05 -28.02 -10.65
N THR A 349 -24.96 -27.25 -10.67
CA THR A 349 -24.42 -26.46 -11.81
C THR A 349 -23.32 -25.52 -11.30
N LEU A 350 -22.17 -26.06 -10.89
CA LEU A 350 -20.90 -25.31 -10.86
C LEU A 350 -19.66 -26.23 -10.78
N ALA A 351 -19.80 -27.50 -11.18
CA ALA A 351 -18.70 -28.48 -11.22
C ALA A 351 -18.16 -28.71 -12.65
N GLY A 352 -18.56 -27.88 -13.62
CA GLY A 352 -18.28 -28.08 -15.04
C GLY A 352 -17.23 -27.15 -15.65
N GLN A 353 -16.56 -26.29 -14.87
CA GLN A 353 -15.57 -25.33 -15.40
C GLN A 353 -14.14 -25.54 -14.87
N LEU A 354 -13.89 -26.63 -14.14
CA LEU A 354 -12.59 -26.97 -13.55
C LEU A 354 -11.81 -28.06 -14.29
N SER A 355 -12.09 -28.34 -15.58
CA SER A 355 -11.38 -29.39 -16.33
C SER A 355 -10.64 -28.96 -17.61
N TYR A 356 -10.34 -27.67 -17.80
CA TYR A 356 -9.66 -27.18 -19.01
C TYR A 356 -8.47 -26.22 -18.78
N ALA A 357 -7.86 -26.22 -17.59
CA ALA A 357 -6.67 -25.39 -17.32
C ALA A 357 -5.43 -26.18 -16.84
N THR A 358 -5.46 -27.50 -16.93
CA THR A 358 -4.29 -28.37 -16.74
C THR A 358 -4.22 -29.31 -17.93
N LEU A 359 -3.65 -28.81 -19.03
CA LEU A 359 -3.00 -29.53 -20.13
C LEU A 359 -2.81 -28.51 -21.27
N GLU A 360 -1.63 -27.88 -21.33
CA GLU A 360 -0.81 -27.70 -22.55
C GLU A 360 0.30 -26.65 -22.29
N SER A 361 1.55 -27.16 -22.39
CA SER A 361 2.87 -26.54 -22.64
C SER A 361 3.20 -25.15 -22.11
#